data_AF-A0A8D8EUM1-F1
#
_entry.id   AF-A0A8D8EUM1-F1
#
_cell.length_a   1.000
_cell.length_b   1.000
_cell.length_c   1.000
_cell.angle_alpha   90.00
_cell.angle_beta   90.00
_cell.angle_gamma   90.00
#
_symmetry.space_group_name_H-M   'P 1'
#
loop_
_entity.id
_entity.type
_entity.pdbx_description
1 polymer ?
#
loop_
_entity_poly.entity_id
_entity_poly.type
_entity_poly.pdbx_seq_one_letter_code
_entity_poly.pdbx_strand_id
1 'polypeptide(L)'
;LPAPQKLTFDLSPKAQTLLQKAATQHDKLIADLDMNYLHYTGYGKNWIKTQKMSPDSFIQMAIQYAFYKLHRVPGAHYESAQTRMYEAGRTETIRSCSNESVAFARAMLSPSE
;
A
#
# COMPACT_ATOMS: atom_id res chain seq x y z
N LEU A 1 42.40 -7.69 -2.14
CA LEU A 1 41.20 -8.55 -1.92
C LEU A 1 41.17 -9.60 -3.02
N PRO A 2 40.73 -10.84 -2.75
CA PRO A 2 40.58 -11.85 -3.80
C PRO A 2 39.55 -11.39 -4.83
N ALA A 3 39.69 -11.87 -6.06
CA ALA A 3 38.73 -11.61 -7.13
C ALA A 3 37.37 -12.27 -6.81
N PRO A 4 36.23 -11.67 -7.20
CA PRO A 4 34.93 -12.32 -7.09
C PRO A 4 34.91 -13.66 -7.83
N GLN A 5 34.32 -14.69 -7.21
CA GLN A 5 34.21 -16.03 -7.79
C GLN A 5 32.82 -16.24 -8.40
N LYS A 6 32.77 -16.69 -9.66
CA LYS A 6 31.52 -17.05 -10.33
C LYS A 6 30.93 -18.32 -9.71
N LEU A 7 29.66 -18.27 -9.33
CA LEU A 7 28.89 -19.46 -8.97
C LEU A 7 28.44 -20.18 -10.24
N THR A 8 28.83 -21.44 -10.39
CA THR A 8 28.44 -22.30 -11.51
C THR A 8 27.30 -23.20 -11.07
N PHE A 9 26.22 -23.22 -11.85
CA PHE A 9 25.07 -24.09 -11.63
C PHE A 9 24.97 -25.09 -12.77
N ASP A 10 24.75 -26.36 -12.43
CA ASP A 10 24.42 -27.40 -13.41
C ASP A 10 22.89 -27.47 -13.56
N LEU A 11 22.40 -27.24 -14.77
CA LEU A 11 20.97 -27.12 -15.06
C LEU A 11 20.45 -28.34 -15.80
N SER A 12 19.77 -29.22 -15.05
CA SER A 12 19.02 -30.33 -15.64
C SER A 12 17.97 -29.83 -16.64
N PRO A 13 17.54 -30.66 -17.62
CA PRO A 13 16.47 -30.31 -18.56
C PRO A 13 15.19 -29.85 -17.84
N LYS A 14 14.84 -30.48 -16.71
CA LYS A 14 13.71 -30.08 -15.87
C LYS A 14 13.87 -28.67 -15.31
N ALA A 15 15.07 -28.32 -14.84
CA ALA A 15 15.35 -26.98 -14.32
C ALA A 15 15.24 -25.91 -15.43
N GLN A 16 15.69 -26.23 -16.65
CA GLN A 16 15.55 -25.32 -17.80
C GLN A 16 14.08 -25.06 -18.14
N THR A 17 13.22 -26.09 -18.15
CA THR A 17 11.77 -25.91 -18.34
C THR A 17 11.15 -25.04 -17.23
N LEU A 18 11.54 -25.25 -15.97
CA LEU A 18 11.04 -24.45 -14.84
C LEU A 18 11.48 -22.99 -14.95
N LEU A 19 12.70 -22.72 -15.40
CA LEU A 19 13.19 -21.36 -15.63
C LEU A 19 12.37 -20.63 -16.70
N GLN A 20 12.07 -21.30 -17.81
CA GLN A 20 11.24 -20.72 -18.87
C GLN A 20 9.81 -20.43 -18.37
N LYS A 21 9.24 -21.37 -17.61
CA LYS A 21 7.92 -21.17 -16.98
C LYS A 21 7.92 -20.00 -16.00
N ALA A 22 8.93 -19.90 -15.13
CA ALA A 22 9.07 -18.83 -14.17
C ALA A 22 9.24 -17.46 -14.86
N ALA A 23 10.05 -17.39 -15.92
CA ALA A 23 10.21 -16.19 -16.74
C ALA A 23 8.86 -15.75 -17.34
N THR A 24 8.13 -16.68 -17.95
CA THR A 24 6.81 -16.39 -18.54
C THR A 24 5.80 -15.92 -17.48
N GLN A 25 5.81 -16.52 -16.29
CA GLN A 25 4.96 -16.08 -15.18
C GLN A 25 5.37 -14.71 -14.65
N HIS A 26 6.66 -14.43 -14.59
CA HIS A 26 7.18 -13.13 -14.17
C HIS A 26 6.76 -12.03 -15.15
N ASP A 27 6.89 -12.26 -16.45
CA ASP A 27 6.47 -11.31 -17.49
C ASP A 27 4.98 -11.01 -17.39
N LYS A 28 4.15 -12.03 -17.09
CA LYS A 28 2.71 -11.83 -16.85
C LYS A 28 2.43 -10.97 -15.63
N LEU A 29 3.15 -11.18 -14.52
CA LEU A 29 3.00 -10.36 -13.32
C LEU A 29 3.41 -8.91 -13.55
N ILE A 30 4.45 -8.68 -14.36
CA ILE A 30 4.85 -7.32 -14.76
C ILE A 30 3.76 -6.68 -15.61
N ALA A 31 3.21 -7.41 -16.59
CA ALA A 31 2.20 -6.89 -17.49
C ALA A 31 0.86 -6.56 -16.78
N ASP A 32 0.55 -7.25 -15.68
CA ASP A 32 -0.67 -7.04 -14.88
C ASP A 32 -0.53 -5.92 -13.82
N LEU A 33 0.68 -5.39 -13.62
CA LEU A 33 0.93 -4.32 -12.65
C LEU A 33 0.47 -2.95 -13.20
N ASP A 34 -0.63 -2.42 -12.68
CA ASP A 34 -0.99 -1.00 -12.83
C ASP A 34 -0.46 -0.18 -11.66
N MET A 35 0.43 0.78 -11.97
CA MET A 35 1.07 1.64 -10.97
C MET A 35 1.07 3.09 -11.44
N ASN A 36 0.61 3.98 -10.57
CA ASN A 36 0.66 5.42 -10.79
C ASN A 36 1.37 6.12 -9.62
N TYR A 37 2.06 7.23 -9.92
CA TYR A 37 2.74 8.07 -8.94
C TYR A 37 2.12 9.46 -8.90
N LEU A 38 1.57 9.83 -7.75
CA LEU A 38 1.01 11.15 -7.50
C LEU A 38 1.86 11.90 -6.47
N HIS A 39 2.50 12.99 -6.89
CA HIS A 39 3.14 13.93 -5.99
C HIS A 39 2.21 15.12 -5.72
N TYR A 40 1.55 15.13 -4.58
CA TYR A 40 0.72 16.26 -4.15
C TYR A 40 1.57 17.37 -3.52
N THR A 41 1.57 18.57 -4.12
CA THR A 41 2.40 19.72 -3.68
C THR A 41 1.59 20.87 -3.06
N GLY A 42 0.27 20.74 -2.93
CA GLY A 42 -0.59 21.83 -2.43
C GLY A 42 -0.41 22.14 -0.94
N TYR A 43 -0.14 21.11 -0.13
CA TYR A 43 0.21 21.23 1.29
C TYR A 43 0.89 19.94 1.77
N GLY A 44 1.35 19.95 3.02
CA GLY A 44 1.91 18.76 3.66
C GLY A 44 1.76 18.79 5.18
N LYS A 45 2.60 18.00 5.87
CA LYS A 45 2.53 17.78 7.32
C LYS A 45 2.47 19.07 8.15
N ASN A 46 3.15 20.14 7.70
CA ASN A 46 3.22 21.39 8.45
C ASN A 46 1.83 22.03 8.55
N TRP A 47 1.10 22.10 7.45
CA TRP A 47 -0.27 22.62 7.44
C TRP A 47 -1.24 21.69 8.17
N ILE A 48 -1.14 20.37 7.99
CA ILE A 48 -2.06 19.43 8.69
C ILE A 48 -1.94 19.58 10.21
N LYS A 49 -0.71 19.77 10.71
CA LYS A 49 -0.47 20.02 12.13
C LYS A 49 -1.06 21.33 12.64
N THR A 50 -1.17 22.39 11.81
CA THR A 50 -1.85 23.63 12.23
C THR A 50 -3.34 23.42 12.44
N GLN A 51 -3.93 22.41 11.78
CA GLN A 51 -5.32 21.99 11.99
C GLN A 51 -5.49 21.07 13.21
N LYS A 52 -4.44 20.86 14.01
CA LYS A 52 -4.41 19.97 15.19
C LYS A 52 -4.73 18.50 14.86
N MET A 53 -4.39 18.06 13.65
CA MET A 53 -4.59 16.68 13.20
C MET A 53 -3.26 15.93 13.06
N SER A 54 -3.30 14.62 13.27
CA SER A 54 -2.21 13.73 12.87
C SER A 54 -2.12 13.70 11.33
N PRO A 55 -0.94 13.96 10.73
CA PRO A 55 -0.76 13.84 9.28
C PRO A 55 -1.11 12.45 8.74
N ASP A 56 -0.82 11.41 9.51
CA ASP A 56 -1.07 10.02 9.14
C ASP A 56 -2.58 9.73 9.10
N SER A 57 -3.29 9.98 10.22
CA SER A 57 -4.74 9.80 10.29
C SER A 57 -5.51 10.65 9.28
N PHE A 58 -5.00 11.85 8.96
CA PHE A 58 -5.57 12.70 7.91
C PHE A 58 -5.51 12.02 6.53
N ILE A 59 -4.37 11.41 6.18
CA ILE A 59 -4.22 10.69 4.91
C ILE A 59 -5.05 9.41 4.90
N GLN A 60 -5.16 8.68 6.01
CA GLN A 60 -6.05 7.51 6.09
C GLN A 60 -7.51 7.87 5.82
N MET A 61 -8.00 8.98 6.36
CA MET A 61 -9.35 9.47 6.07
C MET A 61 -9.51 9.91 4.61
N ALA A 62 -8.47 10.50 4.01
CA ALA A 62 -8.47 10.85 2.59
C ALA A 62 -8.51 9.61 1.68
N ILE A 63 -7.76 8.55 2.02
CA ILE A 63 -7.80 7.25 1.32
C ILE A 63 -9.19 6.62 1.44
N GLN A 64 -9.78 6.60 2.64
CA GLN A 64 -11.14 6.12 2.85
C GLN A 64 -12.14 6.87 1.97
N TYR A 65 -12.08 8.21 1.96
CA TYR A 65 -12.97 9.03 1.16
C TYR A 65 -12.77 8.77 -0.34
N ALA A 66 -11.53 8.70 -0.82
CA ALA A 66 -11.23 8.46 -2.23
C ALA A 66 -11.76 7.09 -2.69
N PHE A 67 -11.51 6.03 -1.90
CA PHE A 67 -12.01 4.69 -2.18
C PHE A 67 -13.54 4.66 -2.19
N TYR A 68 -14.18 5.21 -1.15
CA TYR A 68 -15.63 5.25 -1.04
C TYR A 68 -16.28 6.08 -2.16
N LYS A 69 -15.65 7.18 -2.59
CA LYS A 69 -16.10 8.00 -3.73
C LYS A 69 -16.08 7.23 -5.04
N LEU A 70 -15.04 6.43 -5.26
CA LEU A 70 -14.86 5.65 -6.49
C LEU A 70 -15.78 4.42 -6.52
N HIS A 71 -15.87 3.68 -5.42
CA HIS A 71 -16.52 2.35 -5.39
C HIS A 71 -17.88 2.32 -4.69
N ARG A 72 -18.25 3.38 -3.95
CA ARG A 72 -19.53 3.51 -3.20
C ARG A 72 -19.76 2.45 -2.12
N VAL A 73 -18.71 1.73 -1.74
CA VAL A 73 -18.71 0.76 -0.65
C VAL A 73 -17.53 1.03 0.30
N PRO A 74 -17.65 0.71 1.60
CA PRO A 74 -16.51 0.78 2.52
C PRO A 74 -15.39 -0.17 2.08
N GLY A 75 -14.15 0.33 2.00
CA GLY A 75 -12.97 -0.48 1.68
C GLY A 75 -12.39 -1.14 2.93
N ALA A 76 -11.99 -2.41 2.86
CA ALA A 76 -11.29 -3.08 3.96
C ALA A 76 -9.84 -2.59 4.05
N HIS A 77 -9.62 -1.42 4.65
CA HIS A 77 -8.29 -0.81 4.76
C HIS A 77 -7.42 -1.51 5.81
N TYR A 78 -6.26 -1.97 5.36
CA TYR A 78 -5.17 -2.47 6.19
C TYR A 78 -4.11 -1.38 6.31
N GLU A 79 -3.78 -1.00 7.54
CA GLU A 79 -2.69 -0.08 7.84
C GLU A 79 -1.71 -0.74 8.81
N SER A 80 -0.43 -0.74 8.48
CA SER A 80 0.61 -1.31 9.34
C SER A 80 0.94 -0.38 10.51
N ALA A 81 0.69 -0.84 11.73
CA ALA A 81 1.20 -0.22 12.96
C ALA A 81 2.42 -0.96 13.48
N GLN A 82 3.53 -0.27 13.71
CA GLN A 82 4.73 -0.90 14.30
C GLN A 82 4.49 -1.33 15.75
N THR A 83 4.94 -2.54 16.10
CA THR A 83 4.88 -3.08 17.47
C THR A 83 6.27 -3.21 18.10
N ARG A 84 7.22 -2.40 17.63
CA ARG A 84 8.64 -2.42 18.03
C ARG A 84 8.93 -2.11 19.50
N MET A 85 7.91 -1.74 20.28
CA MET A 85 8.03 -1.60 21.74
C MET A 85 8.07 -2.96 22.45
N TYR A 86 7.74 -4.05 21.76
CA TYR A 86 7.74 -5.41 22.29
C TYR A 86 8.88 -6.24 21.70
N GLU A 87 9.37 -7.22 22.46
CA GLU A 87 10.40 -8.16 22.02
C GLU A 87 9.96 -8.88 20.73
N ALA A 88 10.84 -8.93 19.74
CA ALA A 88 10.55 -9.44 18.39
C ALA A 88 9.34 -8.79 17.67
N GLY A 89 8.92 -7.59 18.12
CA GLY A 89 7.80 -6.85 17.55
C GLY A 89 7.97 -6.54 16.06
N ARG A 90 6.93 -6.81 15.27
CA ARG A 90 6.83 -6.53 13.84
C ARG A 90 5.79 -5.44 13.61
N THR A 91 4.59 -5.84 13.20
CA THR A 91 3.46 -4.96 12.93
C THR A 91 2.16 -5.57 13.43
N GLU A 92 1.19 -4.72 13.76
CA GLU A 92 -0.23 -5.04 13.88
C GLU A 92 -1.01 -4.22 12.85
N THR A 93 -2.30 -4.52 12.70
CA THR A 93 -3.24 -3.93 11.76
C THR A 93 -4.06 -2.84 12.44
N ILE A 94 -3.91 -1.60 11.97
CA ILE A 94 -4.95 -0.59 12.14
C ILE A 94 -6.02 -0.85 11.07
N ARG A 95 -7.28 -0.95 11.51
CA ARG A 95 -8.45 -1.07 10.63
C ARG A 95 -9.01 0.32 10.40
N SER A 96 -8.42 1.06 9.46
CA SER A 96 -8.71 2.49 9.26
C SER A 96 -10.13 2.75 8.72
N CYS A 97 -10.77 1.73 8.14
CA CYS A 97 -12.19 1.75 7.78
C CYS A 97 -13.10 1.58 9.03
N SER A 98 -13.19 2.63 9.85
CA SER A 98 -14.12 2.69 10.97
C SER A 98 -15.52 3.13 10.54
N ASN A 99 -16.51 3.00 11.43
CA ASN A 99 -17.87 3.50 11.19
C ASN A 99 -17.88 5.02 10.94
N GLU A 100 -17.07 5.77 11.69
CA GLU A 100 -16.92 7.23 11.58
C GLU A 100 -16.31 7.62 10.23
N SER A 101 -15.32 6.86 9.75
CA SER A 101 -14.69 7.08 8.45
C SER A 101 -15.68 6.93 7.29
N VAL A 102 -16.58 5.95 7.39
CA VAL A 102 -17.65 5.72 6.40
C VAL A 102 -18.72 6.80 6.50
N ALA A 103 -19.11 7.19 7.72
CA ALA A 103 -20.08 8.26 7.94
C ALA A 103 -19.57 9.60 7.35
N PHE A 104 -18.30 9.92 7.59
CA PHE A 104 -17.63 11.07 6.97
C PHE A 104 -17.66 10.98 5.44
N ALA A 105 -17.26 9.85 4.87
CA ALA A 105 -17.22 9.70 3.41
C ALA A 105 -18.61 9.83 2.76
N ARG A 106 -19.66 9.32 3.42
CA ARG A 106 -21.05 9.49 2.99
C ARG A 106 -21.46 10.95 3.05
N ALA A 107 -21.23 11.62 4.17
CA ALA A 107 -21.59 13.03 4.36
C ALA A 107 -20.94 13.94 3.31
N MET A 108 -19.67 13.69 2.98
CA MET A 108 -18.91 14.44 1.96
C MET A 108 -19.35 14.18 0.51
N LEU A 109 -20.22 13.19 0.26
CA LEU A 109 -20.73 12.84 -1.07
C LEU A 109 -22.23 13.11 -1.23
N SER A 110 -22.93 13.40 -0.13
CA SER A 110 -24.30 13.90 -0.20
C SER A 110 -24.29 15.31 -0.81
N PRO A 111 -25.25 15.64 -1.69
CA PRO A 111 -25.48 17.03 -2.07
C PRO A 111 -25.66 17.87 -0.79
N SER A 112 -25.00 19.01 -0.71
CA SER A 112 -25.31 20.00 0.32
C SER A 112 -26.78 20.40 0.19
N GLU A 113 -27.50 20.47 1.31
CA GLU A 113 -28.68 21.35 1.40
C GLU A 113 -28.34 22.79 1.00
#